data_AF-A0A8C5R620-F1
#
_entry.id   AF-A0A8C5R620-F1
#
_cell.length_a   1.000
_cell.length_b   1.000
_cell.length_c   1.000
_cell.angle_alpha   90.00
_cell.angle_beta   90.00
_cell.angle_gamma   90.00
#
_symmetry.space_group_name_H-M   'P 1'
#
loop_
_entity.id
_entity.type
_entity.pdbx_description
1 polymer ?
#
loop_
_entity_poly.entity_id
_entity_poly.type
_entity_poly.pdbx_seq_one_letter_code
_entity_poly.pdbx_strand_id
1 'polypeptide(L)'
;MGKNRIKKAVDPSPRPDQQRGNAKKKTNSAPKDLDMQEIPFKLREIMRSRAEMNKPKHKKKKKKKVIGSYLPLNDEIRTTIPIPKFKKNKRESVGAYLERMDRAVKHVMFLSKNQPDLQPEEEVTEEAKVKESPESSAPQEKPQKKDHFYRRKEDKAMKKKEEKEASRLEKDLFKDKVEFGEVAMEPPQITAKPRKSSANTKPGQKSLLLKKMFENGGASSKPSTISMARKRVIEEERERVIEAYRQMKKRKQQQDAKTDF
;
A
#
# COMPACT_ATOMS: atom_id res chain seq x y z
N MET A 1 -7.38 34.63 20.80
CA MET A 1 -7.83 35.42 19.63
C MET A 1 -6.83 35.23 18.51
N GLY A 2 -7.19 34.40 17.53
CA GLY A 2 -6.27 33.88 16.51
C GLY A 2 -5.98 34.87 15.37
N LYS A 3 -4.90 34.61 14.64
CA LYS A 3 -4.69 35.13 13.29
C LYS A 3 -4.24 33.98 12.40
N ASN A 4 -5.21 33.41 11.68
CA ASN A 4 -4.99 32.42 10.63
C ASN A 4 -4.25 33.08 9.47
N ARG A 5 -3.06 32.58 9.13
CA ARG A 5 -2.34 32.98 7.91
C ARG A 5 -2.90 32.20 6.73
N ILE A 6 -3.67 32.87 5.89
CA ILE A 6 -4.10 32.37 4.57
C ILE A 6 -2.85 32.23 3.70
N LYS A 7 -2.50 31.00 3.30
CA LYS A 7 -1.49 30.75 2.26
C LYS A 7 -2.08 31.20 0.93
N LYS A 8 -1.67 32.36 0.42
CA LYS A 8 -1.98 32.79 -0.95
C LYS A 8 -1.30 31.82 -1.92
N ALA A 9 -2.05 31.41 -2.95
CA ALA A 9 -1.57 30.55 -4.02
C ALA A 9 -0.34 31.17 -4.70
N VAL A 10 0.64 30.32 -5.00
CA VAL A 10 1.79 30.68 -5.84
C VAL A 10 1.26 30.78 -7.28
N ASP A 11 1.37 31.96 -7.87
CA ASP A 11 1.03 32.18 -9.28
C ASP A 11 1.89 31.29 -10.19
N PRO A 12 1.31 30.71 -11.26
CA PRO A 12 2.10 30.01 -12.27
C PRO A 12 2.98 31.02 -13.02
N SER A 13 4.27 30.70 -13.12
CA SER A 13 5.32 31.53 -13.73
C SER A 13 4.91 32.21 -15.06
N PRO A 14 5.43 33.42 -15.35
CA PRO A 14 5.14 34.10 -16.60
C PRO A 14 5.60 33.28 -17.80
N ARG A 15 4.75 33.19 -18.84
CA ARG A 15 5.15 32.65 -20.15
C ARG A 15 6.28 33.50 -20.72
N PRO A 16 7.26 32.91 -21.43
CA PRO A 16 8.33 33.70 -22.04
C PRO A 16 7.74 34.65 -23.08
N ASP A 17 7.95 35.95 -22.87
CA ASP A 17 7.62 37.01 -23.80
C ASP A 17 8.22 36.71 -25.17
N GLN A 18 7.34 36.58 -26.18
CA GLN A 18 7.74 36.85 -27.55
C GLN A 18 8.01 38.35 -27.62
N GLN A 19 9.28 38.73 -27.47
CA GLN A 19 9.76 40.08 -27.78
C GLN A 19 9.47 40.35 -29.27
N ARG A 20 8.29 40.89 -29.57
CA ARG A 20 8.02 41.58 -30.82
C ARG A 20 8.61 42.98 -30.63
N GLY A 21 9.68 43.27 -31.35
CA GLY A 21 10.31 44.59 -31.37
C GLY A 21 9.34 45.65 -31.88
N ASN A 22 8.51 46.16 -30.99
CA ASN A 22 7.64 47.29 -31.26
C ASN A 22 8.39 48.56 -30.83
N ALA A 23 9.19 49.11 -31.74
CA ALA A 23 9.53 50.53 -31.63
C ALA A 23 8.20 51.31 -31.66
N LYS A 24 7.87 51.99 -30.55
CA LYS A 24 6.67 52.82 -30.46
C LYS A 24 6.76 53.88 -31.56
N LYS A 25 5.92 53.79 -32.60
CA LYS A 25 5.79 54.87 -33.58
C LYS A 25 5.27 56.09 -32.82
N LYS A 26 6.02 57.20 -32.83
CA LYS A 26 5.56 58.47 -32.25
C LYS A 26 4.32 58.89 -33.04
N THR A 27 3.24 59.25 -32.34
CA THR A 27 2.05 59.81 -32.99
C THR A 27 2.43 61.09 -33.72
N ASN A 28 1.96 61.26 -34.97
CA ASN A 28 2.27 62.38 -35.87
C ASN A 28 3.70 62.45 -36.44
N SER A 29 4.34 61.31 -36.75
CA SER A 29 5.54 61.28 -37.60
C SER A 29 5.15 61.25 -39.08
N ALA A 30 5.87 61.97 -39.93
CA ALA A 30 5.72 61.88 -41.38
C ALA A 30 5.78 60.40 -41.84
N PRO A 31 4.90 59.95 -42.76
CA PRO A 31 4.98 58.62 -43.34
C PRO A 31 6.38 58.35 -43.88
N LYS A 32 6.89 57.12 -43.70
CA LYS A 32 8.22 56.73 -44.20
C LYS A 32 8.26 56.59 -45.73
N ASP A 33 7.10 56.43 -46.36
CA ASP A 33 6.94 56.29 -47.80
C ASP A 33 5.65 57.01 -48.21
N LEU A 34 5.69 57.77 -49.31
CA LEU A 34 4.53 58.56 -49.79
C LEU A 34 3.51 57.68 -50.52
N ASP A 35 3.96 56.60 -51.18
CA ASP A 35 3.11 55.72 -51.99
C ASP A 35 2.67 54.43 -51.28
N MET A 36 3.22 54.14 -50.09
CA MET A 36 2.86 52.94 -49.32
C MET A 36 1.84 53.28 -48.23
N GLN A 37 0.56 53.14 -48.57
CA GLN A 37 -0.51 53.24 -47.55
C GLN A 37 -0.44 52.01 -46.62
N GLU A 38 -0.21 52.25 -45.32
CA GLU A 38 -0.10 51.16 -44.34
C GLU A 38 -1.48 50.49 -44.14
N ILE A 39 -1.61 49.25 -44.63
CA ILE A 39 -2.85 48.48 -44.51
C ILE A 39 -3.17 48.26 -43.02
N PRO A 40 -4.41 48.53 -42.57
CA PRO A 40 -4.84 48.30 -41.18
C PRO A 40 -4.48 46.88 -40.70
N PHE A 41 -4.02 46.77 -39.44
CA PHE A 41 -3.50 45.51 -38.88
C PHE A 41 -4.44 44.33 -39.10
N LYS A 42 -5.74 44.53 -38.88
CA LYS A 42 -6.78 43.50 -39.00
C LYS A 42 -6.93 42.99 -40.43
N LEU A 43 -6.85 43.88 -41.43
CA LEU A 43 -6.91 43.50 -42.84
C LEU A 43 -5.63 42.77 -43.28
N ARG A 44 -4.45 43.24 -42.83
CA ARG A 44 -3.17 42.56 -43.05
C ARG A 44 -3.17 41.13 -42.48
N GLU A 45 -3.75 40.94 -41.30
CA GLU A 45 -3.86 39.63 -40.66
C GLU A 45 -4.80 38.69 -41.43
N ILE A 46 -5.95 39.20 -41.90
CA ILE A 46 -6.88 38.44 -42.74
C ILE A 46 -6.23 38.05 -44.07
N MET A 47 -5.54 38.98 -44.75
CA MET A 47 -4.84 38.69 -46.00
C MET A 47 -3.72 37.65 -45.79
N ARG A 48 -2.97 37.74 -44.69
CA ARG A 48 -1.95 36.75 -44.33
C ARG A 48 -2.56 35.37 -44.10
N SER A 49 -3.65 35.29 -43.34
CA SER A 49 -4.38 34.04 -43.09
C SER A 49 -4.89 33.41 -44.39
N ARG A 50 -5.49 34.22 -45.28
CA ARG A 50 -5.98 33.77 -46.58
C ARG A 50 -4.84 33.26 -47.47
N ALA A 51 -3.69 33.94 -47.47
CA ALA A 51 -2.49 33.48 -48.17
C ALA A 51 -1.92 32.19 -47.56
N GLU A 52 -1.98 32.00 -46.25
CA GLU A 52 -1.57 30.75 -45.58
C GLU A 52 -2.52 29.59 -45.87
N MET A 53 -3.83 29.85 -46.01
CA MET A 53 -4.81 28.84 -46.42
C MET A 53 -4.67 28.44 -47.89
N ASN A 54 -4.34 29.39 -48.77
CA ASN A 54 -4.14 29.14 -50.19
C ASN A 54 -2.80 28.47 -50.53
N LYS A 55 -1.86 28.39 -49.58
CA LYS A 55 -0.64 27.60 -49.77
C LYS A 55 -1.00 26.12 -49.63
N PRO A 56 -0.76 25.28 -50.66
CA PRO A 56 -1.01 23.85 -50.55
C PRO A 56 -0.20 23.30 -49.37
N LYS A 57 -0.90 22.76 -48.36
CA LYS A 57 -0.25 22.15 -47.19
C LYS A 57 0.50 20.92 -47.68
N HIS A 58 1.79 21.08 -48.04
CA HIS A 58 2.68 19.94 -48.16
C HIS A 58 2.58 19.18 -46.83
N LYS A 59 2.11 17.93 -46.88
CA LYS A 59 2.04 17.05 -45.71
C LYS A 59 3.47 16.95 -45.17
N LYS A 60 3.82 17.81 -44.22
CA LYS A 60 5.03 17.66 -43.42
C LYS A 60 4.85 16.32 -42.77
N LYS A 61 5.52 15.28 -43.28
CA LYS A 61 5.65 13.99 -42.61
C LYS A 61 6.02 14.37 -41.18
N LYS A 62 5.11 14.11 -40.23
CA LYS A 62 5.43 14.27 -38.81
C LYS A 62 6.71 13.45 -38.64
N LYS A 63 7.85 14.10 -38.45
CA LYS A 63 9.02 13.40 -37.93
C LYS A 63 8.56 12.96 -36.54
N LYS A 64 8.03 11.72 -36.45
CA LYS A 64 7.89 11.02 -35.18
C LYS A 64 9.23 11.24 -34.50
N LYS A 65 9.24 11.88 -33.33
CA LYS A 65 10.44 11.87 -32.50
C LYS A 65 10.77 10.40 -32.33
N VAL A 66 11.88 9.99 -32.93
CA VAL A 66 12.38 8.62 -32.88
C VAL A 66 12.73 8.38 -31.42
N ILE A 67 11.76 7.80 -30.71
CA ILE A 67 12.00 7.09 -29.46
C ILE A 67 12.10 5.64 -29.91
N GLY A 68 13.33 5.14 -29.98
CA GLY A 68 13.64 3.73 -30.20
C GLY A 68 13.49 3.25 -31.64
N SER A 69 14.64 2.98 -32.27
CA SER A 69 14.88 1.98 -33.32
C SER A 69 13.65 1.21 -33.84
N TYR A 70 13.13 1.64 -34.99
CA TYR A 70 12.38 0.74 -35.86
C TYR A 70 13.42 -0.03 -36.68
N LEU A 71 13.85 -1.20 -36.16
CA LEU A 71 14.47 -2.21 -37.02
C LEU A 71 13.40 -2.69 -38.02
N PRO A 72 13.80 -3.13 -39.23
CA PRO A 72 12.86 -3.70 -40.19
C PRO A 72 12.13 -4.89 -39.55
N LEU A 73 10.83 -4.93 -39.80
CA LEU A 73 9.88 -5.86 -39.23
C LEU A 73 10.14 -7.26 -39.79
N ASN A 74 11.05 -8.01 -39.17
CA ASN A 74 11.09 -9.47 -39.31
C ASN A 74 9.82 -10.02 -38.66
N ASP A 75 9.10 -10.89 -39.38
CA ASP A 75 7.80 -11.42 -38.93
C ASP A 75 7.90 -12.22 -37.62
N GLU A 76 9.09 -12.67 -37.23
CA GLU A 76 9.42 -13.29 -35.93
C GLU A 76 9.28 -12.33 -34.73
N ILE A 77 9.43 -11.02 -34.94
CA ILE A 77 9.27 -10.02 -33.85
C ILE A 77 7.77 -9.83 -33.52
N ARG A 78 6.86 -10.21 -34.42
CA ARG A 78 5.42 -10.07 -34.19
C ARG A 78 4.90 -11.01 -33.11
N THR A 79 5.55 -12.15 -32.89
CA THR A 79 5.15 -13.17 -31.91
C THR A 79 5.81 -12.98 -30.55
N THR A 80 6.90 -12.21 -30.46
CA THR A 80 7.68 -12.07 -29.23
C THR A 80 7.39 -10.73 -28.55
N ILE A 81 6.89 -10.76 -27.30
CA ILE A 81 6.55 -9.53 -26.55
C ILE A 81 7.84 -8.75 -26.24
N PRO A 82 7.93 -7.46 -26.63
CA PRO A 82 9.12 -6.67 -26.37
C PRO A 82 9.28 -6.38 -24.88
N ILE A 83 10.44 -6.74 -24.31
CA ILE A 83 10.78 -6.50 -22.90
C ILE A 83 11.27 -5.04 -22.74
N PRO A 84 10.53 -4.17 -22.01
CA PRO A 84 10.93 -2.79 -21.84
C PRO A 84 12.11 -2.66 -20.87
N LYS A 85 13.16 -1.93 -21.27
CA LYS A 85 14.30 -1.58 -20.40
C LYS A 85 14.08 -0.19 -19.80
N PHE A 86 13.79 -0.11 -18.51
CA PHE A 86 13.52 1.17 -17.83
C PHE A 86 14.77 1.80 -17.24
N LYS A 87 15.00 3.08 -17.59
CA LYS A 87 15.93 3.99 -16.92
C LYS A 87 15.22 5.34 -16.72
N LYS A 88 15.40 5.97 -15.56
CA LYS A 88 14.82 7.29 -15.27
C LYS A 88 15.46 8.36 -16.16
N ASN A 89 14.64 9.19 -16.79
CA ASN A 89 15.16 10.27 -17.64
C ASN A 89 15.62 11.47 -16.80
N LYS A 90 16.61 12.23 -17.30
CA LYS A 90 17.26 13.33 -16.57
C LYS A 90 16.32 14.46 -16.11
N ARG A 91 15.16 14.64 -16.76
CA ARG A 91 14.14 15.66 -16.45
C ARG A 91 12.80 15.08 -15.97
N GLU A 92 12.76 13.78 -15.71
CA GLU A 92 11.54 13.10 -15.27
C GLU A 92 11.44 13.10 -13.75
N SER A 93 10.27 13.44 -13.22
CA SER A 93 10.00 13.30 -11.78
C SER A 93 9.91 11.82 -11.40
N VAL A 94 10.10 11.49 -10.10
CA VAL A 94 9.99 10.10 -9.64
C VAL A 94 8.59 9.53 -9.94
N GLY A 95 7.53 10.33 -9.71
CA GLY A 95 6.16 9.93 -10.02
C GLY A 95 5.95 9.62 -11.50
N ALA A 96 6.42 10.49 -12.40
CA ALA A 96 6.28 10.27 -13.84
C ALA A 96 7.02 9.02 -14.33
N TYR A 97 8.18 8.70 -13.72
CA TYR A 97 8.91 7.46 -13.98
C TYR A 97 8.12 6.22 -13.58
N LEU A 98 7.55 6.22 -12.37
CA LEU A 98 6.71 5.11 -11.89
C LEU A 98 5.48 4.93 -12.76
N GLU A 99 4.78 6.02 -13.14
CA GLU A 99 3.65 5.93 -14.06
C GLU A 99 4.03 5.38 -15.44
N ARG A 100 5.20 5.75 -15.98
CA ARG A 100 5.69 5.22 -17.26
C ARG A 100 5.98 3.73 -17.15
N MET A 101 6.55 3.30 -16.03
CA MET A 101 6.80 1.89 -15.72
C MET A 101 5.47 1.13 -15.62
N ASP A 102 4.52 1.63 -14.85
CA ASP A 102 3.20 1.01 -14.65
C ASP A 102 2.41 0.87 -15.95
N ARG A 103 2.41 1.90 -16.81
CA ARG A 103 1.75 1.85 -18.12
C ARG A 103 2.34 0.74 -19.00
N ALA A 104 3.66 0.63 -19.03
CA ALA A 104 4.35 -0.36 -19.86
C ALA A 104 4.23 -1.78 -19.28
N VAL A 105 4.24 -1.95 -17.95
CA VAL A 105 3.92 -3.24 -17.30
C VAL A 105 2.51 -3.68 -17.64
N LYS A 106 1.51 -2.79 -17.53
CA LYS A 106 0.12 -3.08 -17.93
C LYS A 106 0.02 -3.49 -19.40
N HIS A 107 0.80 -2.85 -20.26
CA HIS A 107 0.81 -3.16 -21.69
C HIS A 107 1.43 -4.54 -21.99
N VAL A 108 2.58 -4.86 -21.39
CA VAL A 108 3.20 -6.20 -21.51
C VAL A 108 2.28 -7.28 -20.96
N MET A 109 1.65 -7.04 -19.82
CA MET A 109 0.68 -7.96 -19.22
C MET A 109 -0.54 -8.16 -20.12
N PHE A 110 -1.02 -7.11 -20.79
CA PHE A 110 -2.10 -7.21 -21.77
C PHE A 110 -1.69 -8.04 -22.99
N LEU A 111 -0.50 -7.80 -23.54
CA LEU A 111 0.02 -8.57 -24.68
C LEU A 111 0.19 -10.05 -24.30
N SER A 112 0.73 -10.32 -23.11
CA SER A 112 0.93 -11.68 -22.59
C SER A 112 -0.37 -12.45 -22.41
N LYS A 113 -1.42 -11.80 -21.93
CA LYS A 113 -2.76 -12.42 -21.78
C LYS A 113 -3.41 -12.80 -23.12
N ASN A 114 -3.00 -12.15 -24.20
CA ASN A 114 -3.55 -12.38 -25.54
C ASN A 114 -2.67 -13.30 -26.38
N GLN A 115 -1.55 -13.80 -25.84
CA GLN A 115 -0.79 -14.83 -26.52
C GLN A 115 -1.44 -16.19 -26.26
N PRO A 116 -1.50 -17.08 -27.27
CA PRO A 116 -1.85 -18.46 -27.01
C PRO A 116 -0.86 -19.04 -25.99
N ASP A 117 -1.34 -19.97 -25.15
CA ASP A 117 -0.49 -20.67 -24.20
C ASP A 117 0.64 -21.37 -24.95
N LEU A 118 1.83 -20.78 -24.91
CA LEU A 118 3.04 -21.40 -25.42
C LEU A 118 3.34 -22.57 -24.49
N GLN A 119 2.94 -23.78 -24.88
CA GLN A 119 3.41 -25.03 -24.28
C GLN A 119 4.82 -25.30 -24.83
N PRO A 120 5.89 -24.89 -24.13
CA PRO A 120 7.25 -24.99 -24.67
C PRO A 120 7.78 -26.42 -24.65
N GLU A 121 6.99 -27.37 -24.13
CA GLU A 121 7.39 -28.75 -23.90
C GLU A 121 6.89 -29.72 -24.99
N GLU A 122 6.00 -29.31 -25.91
CA GLU A 122 5.47 -30.23 -26.94
C GLU A 122 6.34 -30.26 -28.20
N GLU A 123 6.88 -29.13 -28.67
CA GLU A 123 7.72 -29.08 -29.89
C GLU A 123 9.11 -29.72 -29.71
N VAL A 124 9.64 -29.75 -28.47
CA VAL A 124 10.88 -30.49 -28.16
C VAL A 124 10.62 -32.02 -28.09
N THR A 125 9.36 -32.44 -27.92
CA THR A 125 9.00 -33.87 -27.84
C THR A 125 8.64 -34.52 -29.18
N GLU A 126 8.37 -33.78 -30.25
CA GLU A 126 8.05 -34.41 -31.54
C GLU A 126 9.29 -34.89 -32.31
N GLU A 127 10.41 -34.16 -32.24
CA GLU A 127 11.68 -34.62 -32.83
C GLU A 127 12.42 -35.66 -31.94
N ALA A 128 12.06 -35.74 -30.66
CA ALA A 128 12.60 -36.72 -29.71
C ALA A 128 11.73 -37.99 -29.55
N LYS A 129 10.64 -38.13 -30.31
CA LYS A 129 9.66 -39.23 -30.16
C LYS A 129 10.01 -40.55 -30.86
N VAL A 130 11.27 -40.74 -31.26
CA VAL A 130 11.75 -42.03 -31.81
C VAL A 130 12.61 -42.82 -30.81
N LYS A 131 12.94 -42.29 -29.62
CA LYS A 131 13.65 -43.09 -28.60
C LYS A 131 13.09 -42.92 -27.19
N GLU A 132 12.27 -43.90 -26.84
CA GLU A 132 12.25 -44.60 -25.53
C GLU A 132 11.86 -43.79 -24.27
N SER A 133 10.65 -44.04 -23.80
CA SER A 133 10.21 -43.96 -22.39
C SER A 133 10.98 -44.93 -21.47
N PRO A 134 10.90 -44.92 -20.11
CA PRO A 134 10.35 -43.95 -19.15
C PRO A 134 11.27 -43.68 -17.90
N GLU A 135 11.44 -42.46 -17.39
CA GLU A 135 11.70 -42.17 -15.96
C GLU A 135 11.98 -40.67 -15.72
N SER A 136 11.65 -40.22 -14.51
CA SER A 136 11.98 -38.92 -13.89
C SER A 136 10.89 -37.83 -13.92
N SER A 137 10.12 -37.89 -12.84
CA SER A 137 9.32 -36.84 -12.25
C SER A 137 10.14 -35.61 -11.81
N ALA A 138 9.68 -34.43 -12.27
CA ALA A 138 9.77 -33.10 -11.64
C ALA A 138 11.18 -32.42 -11.53
N PRO A 139 11.29 -31.07 -11.58
CA PRO A 139 10.73 -30.21 -10.51
C PRO A 139 10.24 -28.79 -10.93
N GLN A 140 8.92 -28.59 -10.98
CA GLN A 140 8.24 -27.28 -10.99
C GLN A 140 7.90 -26.78 -9.55
N GLU A 141 8.73 -27.08 -8.55
CA GLU A 141 8.34 -26.94 -7.13
C GLU A 141 8.57 -25.56 -6.49
N LYS A 142 9.29 -24.65 -7.15
CA LYS A 142 9.75 -23.39 -6.52
C LYS A 142 8.70 -22.27 -6.41
N PRO A 143 7.73 -22.08 -7.33
CA PRO A 143 6.74 -21.00 -7.19
C PRO A 143 5.62 -21.35 -6.17
N GLN A 144 5.15 -22.59 -6.16
CA GLN A 144 4.03 -23.03 -5.30
C GLN A 144 4.35 -22.95 -3.79
N LYS A 145 5.62 -23.19 -3.42
CA LYS A 145 6.09 -23.09 -2.03
C LYS A 145 5.97 -21.66 -1.47
N LYS A 146 6.12 -20.63 -2.33
CA LYS A 146 5.95 -19.22 -1.93
C LYS A 146 4.49 -18.88 -1.71
N ASP A 147 3.60 -19.30 -2.60
CA ASP A 147 2.16 -19.04 -2.48
C ASP A 147 1.56 -19.71 -1.23
N HIS A 148 1.97 -20.95 -0.94
CA HIS A 148 1.57 -21.63 0.29
C HIS A 148 2.08 -20.92 1.55
N PHE A 149 3.29 -20.34 1.52
CA PHE A 149 3.82 -19.57 2.64
C PHE A 149 3.00 -18.29 2.92
N TYR A 150 2.61 -17.56 1.87
CA TYR A 150 1.77 -16.36 2.00
C TYR A 150 0.37 -16.73 2.51
N ARG A 151 -0.27 -17.76 1.94
CA ARG A 151 -1.59 -18.24 2.38
C ARG A 151 -1.58 -18.66 3.86
N ARG A 152 -0.57 -19.45 4.27
CA ARG A 152 -0.40 -19.85 5.68
C ARG A 152 -0.23 -18.66 6.62
N LYS A 153 0.41 -17.58 6.17
CA LYS A 153 0.58 -16.35 6.97
C LYS A 153 -0.74 -15.60 7.12
N GLU A 154 -1.54 -15.53 6.06
CA GLU A 154 -2.88 -14.95 6.08
C GLU A 154 -3.83 -15.74 7.00
N ASP A 155 -3.84 -17.07 6.88
CA ASP A 155 -4.65 -17.94 7.73
C ASP A 155 -4.31 -17.77 9.21
N LYS A 156 -3.01 -17.66 9.54
CA LYS A 156 -2.56 -17.37 10.91
C LYS A 156 -3.04 -16.00 11.40
N ALA A 157 -3.05 -14.99 10.53
CA ALA A 157 -3.52 -13.66 10.89
C ALA A 157 -5.03 -13.63 11.13
N MET A 158 -5.81 -14.36 10.32
CA MET A 158 -7.25 -14.50 10.50
C MET A 158 -7.58 -15.25 11.79
N LYS A 159 -6.96 -16.40 12.03
CA LYS A 159 -7.12 -17.17 13.29
C LYS A 159 -6.79 -16.33 14.53
N LYS A 160 -5.72 -15.55 14.49
CA LYS A 160 -5.34 -14.66 15.61
C LYS A 160 -6.35 -13.55 15.85
N LYS A 161 -7.01 -13.04 14.81
CA LYS A 161 -8.10 -12.05 14.94
C LYS A 161 -9.32 -12.70 15.56
N GLU A 162 -9.75 -13.85 15.05
CA GLU A 162 -10.89 -14.62 15.57
C GLU A 162 -10.69 -15.00 17.03
N GLU A 163 -9.51 -15.47 17.42
CA GLU A 163 -9.17 -15.78 18.80
C GLU A 163 -9.22 -14.53 19.70
N LYS A 164 -8.72 -13.39 19.22
CA LYS A 164 -8.77 -12.12 19.94
C LYS A 164 -10.21 -11.62 20.10
N GLU A 165 -11.03 -11.77 19.06
CA GLU A 165 -12.45 -11.42 19.09
C GLU A 165 -13.21 -12.33 20.04
N ALA A 166 -13.00 -13.65 19.99
CA ALA A 166 -13.57 -14.61 20.92
C ALA A 166 -13.16 -14.30 22.38
N SER A 167 -11.88 -13.99 22.63
CA SER A 167 -11.40 -13.59 23.96
C SER A 167 -12.02 -12.28 24.44
N ARG A 168 -12.26 -11.33 23.53
CA ARG A 168 -12.94 -10.07 23.86
C ARG A 168 -14.41 -10.30 24.21
N LEU A 169 -15.12 -11.06 23.38
CA LEU A 169 -16.52 -11.42 23.61
C LEU A 169 -16.67 -12.20 24.92
N GLU A 170 -15.76 -13.12 25.19
CA GLU A 170 -15.72 -13.85 26.45
C GLU A 170 -15.53 -12.89 27.63
N LYS A 171 -14.52 -12.01 27.58
CA LYS A 171 -14.30 -11.01 28.63
C LYS A 171 -15.53 -10.14 28.86
N ASP A 172 -16.25 -9.79 27.81
CA ASP A 172 -17.47 -9.00 27.93
C ASP A 172 -18.61 -9.81 28.55
N LEU A 173 -18.72 -11.12 28.25
CA LEU A 173 -19.70 -12.04 28.84
C LEU A 173 -19.49 -12.29 30.35
N PHE A 174 -18.23 -12.29 30.80
CA PHE A 174 -17.85 -12.51 32.21
C PHE A 174 -17.61 -11.22 33.00
N LYS A 175 -17.95 -10.05 32.45
CA LYS A 175 -18.00 -8.80 33.24
C LYS A 175 -19.32 -8.73 33.99
N ASP A 176 -19.25 -8.76 35.31
CA ASP A 176 -20.41 -8.50 36.15
C ASP A 176 -20.65 -6.98 36.21
N LYS A 177 -21.87 -6.55 35.88
CA LYS A 177 -22.32 -5.17 36.07
C LYS A 177 -22.83 -5.04 37.50
N VAL A 178 -22.18 -4.22 38.30
CA VAL A 178 -22.55 -3.96 39.70
C VAL A 178 -22.92 -2.50 39.83
N GLU A 179 -24.10 -2.22 40.40
CA GLU A 179 -24.57 -0.85 40.62
C GLU A 179 -23.97 -0.25 41.90
N PHE A 180 -23.92 1.09 41.98
CA PHE A 180 -23.35 1.77 43.15
C PHE A 180 -24.21 1.53 44.39
N GLY A 181 -23.60 0.98 45.44
CA GLY A 181 -24.28 0.63 46.70
C GLY A 181 -24.42 -0.87 46.93
N GLU A 182 -24.21 -1.70 45.91
CA GLU A 182 -24.12 -3.16 46.04
C GLU A 182 -22.70 -3.60 46.44
N VAL A 183 -22.60 -4.66 47.24
CA VAL A 183 -21.32 -5.21 47.69
C VAL A 183 -20.76 -6.12 46.59
N ALA A 184 -19.66 -5.70 45.96
CA ALA A 184 -18.95 -6.51 44.98
C ALA A 184 -18.12 -7.61 45.67
N MET A 185 -18.22 -8.84 45.17
CA MET A 185 -17.46 -9.99 45.68
C MET A 185 -15.95 -9.90 45.39
N GLU A 186 -15.58 -9.27 44.28
CA GLU A 186 -14.19 -9.01 43.93
C GLU A 186 -13.93 -7.49 43.95
N PRO A 187 -12.86 -7.01 44.60
CA PRO A 187 -12.50 -5.60 44.56
C PRO A 187 -12.15 -5.17 43.12
N PRO A 188 -12.48 -3.92 42.73
CA PRO A 188 -12.17 -3.45 41.38
C PRO A 188 -10.66 -3.38 41.13
N GLN A 189 -10.21 -4.01 40.05
CA GLN A 189 -8.80 -3.97 39.63
C GLN A 189 -8.55 -2.81 38.66
N ILE A 190 -7.79 -1.80 39.09
CA ILE A 190 -7.41 -0.66 38.25
C ILE A 190 -6.27 -1.10 37.32
N THR A 191 -6.60 -1.48 36.08
CA THR A 191 -5.61 -1.89 35.06
C THR A 191 -4.90 -0.70 34.38
N ALA A 192 -5.45 0.50 34.52
CA ALA A 192 -4.89 1.73 33.96
C ALA A 192 -3.80 2.30 34.88
N LYS A 193 -2.67 2.71 34.29
CA LYS A 193 -1.62 3.41 35.03
C LYS A 193 -2.11 4.80 35.46
N PRO A 194 -1.90 5.23 36.71
CA PRO A 194 -2.24 6.59 37.10
C PRO A 194 -1.42 7.58 36.27
N ARG A 195 -2.08 8.64 35.80
CA ARG A 195 -1.56 9.60 34.79
C ARG A 195 -0.22 10.26 35.16
N LYS A 196 0.12 10.33 36.45
CA LYS A 196 1.38 10.90 36.97
C LYS A 196 2.42 9.85 37.35
N SER A 197 2.17 8.56 37.08
CA SER A 197 3.19 7.53 37.32
C SER A 197 4.29 7.64 36.28
N SER A 198 5.50 8.00 36.70
CA SER A 198 6.69 7.80 35.89
C SER A 198 6.87 6.30 35.70
N ALA A 199 6.82 5.84 34.45
CA ALA A 199 7.29 4.49 34.14
C ALA A 199 8.73 4.39 34.66
N ASN A 200 8.97 3.47 35.59
CA ASN A 200 10.31 3.24 36.14
C ASN A 200 11.21 2.62 35.06
N THR A 201 11.64 3.47 34.14
CA THR A 201 12.68 3.23 33.14
C THR A 201 13.75 4.34 33.29
N LYS A 202 14.10 4.61 34.56
CA LYS A 202 15.37 5.06 35.21
C LYS A 202 16.08 6.32 34.67
N PRO A 203 16.45 7.25 35.57
CA PRO A 203 17.64 7.10 36.42
C PRO A 203 17.31 7.19 37.94
N GLY A 204 17.92 6.33 38.77
CA GLY A 204 17.70 6.28 40.24
C GLY A 204 17.08 5.00 40.80
N GLN A 205 17.49 3.82 40.32
CA GLN A 205 17.05 2.53 40.90
C GLN A 205 17.56 2.30 42.32
N LYS A 206 16.83 2.78 43.31
CA LYS A 206 16.85 2.18 44.64
C LYS A 206 15.56 1.37 44.74
N SER A 207 15.66 0.05 44.88
CA SER A 207 14.51 -0.74 45.31
C SER A 207 14.05 -0.15 46.64
N LEU A 208 12.75 0.16 46.76
CA LEU A 208 12.17 0.71 47.98
C LEU A 208 12.62 -0.17 49.16
N LEU A 209 13.04 0.44 50.27
CA LEU A 209 13.54 -0.29 51.46
C LEU A 209 12.54 -1.38 51.90
N LEU A 210 11.25 -1.06 51.84
CA LEU A 210 10.16 -2.00 52.12
C LEU A 210 10.22 -3.26 51.24
N LYS A 211 10.54 -3.10 49.94
CA LYS A 211 10.71 -4.24 49.02
C LYS A 211 11.87 -5.13 49.46
N LYS A 212 12.97 -4.55 49.92
CA LYS A 212 14.10 -5.32 50.50
C LYS A 212 13.73 -5.99 51.82
N MET A 213 12.92 -5.35 52.66
CA MET A 213 12.45 -5.95 53.92
C MET A 213 11.50 -7.12 53.67
N PHE A 214 10.64 -7.03 52.64
CA PHE A 214 9.80 -8.16 52.22
C PHE A 214 10.58 -9.25 51.45
N GLU A 215 11.64 -8.88 50.71
CA GLU A 215 12.52 -9.86 50.04
C GLU A 215 13.39 -10.63 51.05
N ASN A 216 13.85 -9.97 52.13
CA ASN A 216 14.77 -10.54 53.12
C ASN A 216 14.09 -11.06 54.40
N GLY A 217 12.93 -10.54 54.78
CA GLY A 217 12.31 -10.74 56.09
C GLY A 217 11.29 -11.87 56.19
N GLY A 218 11.01 -12.58 55.11
CA GLY A 218 10.09 -13.71 55.16
C GLY A 218 9.95 -14.32 53.79
N ALA A 219 10.51 -15.53 53.64
CA ALA A 219 10.22 -16.50 52.58
C ALA A 219 9.49 -15.89 51.38
N SER A 220 10.19 -15.06 50.59
CA SER A 220 9.73 -14.75 49.24
C SER A 220 9.90 -16.04 48.44
N SER A 221 8.92 -16.92 48.59
CA SER A 221 8.80 -18.17 47.89
C SER A 221 8.60 -17.81 46.43
N LYS A 222 9.72 -17.59 45.74
CA LYS A 222 9.79 -17.80 44.31
C LYS A 222 9.06 -19.12 44.09
N PRO A 223 8.00 -19.16 43.26
CA PRO A 223 7.26 -20.40 43.06
C PRO A 223 8.30 -21.46 42.74
N SER A 224 8.32 -22.54 43.53
CA SER A 224 9.25 -23.64 43.32
C SER A 224 9.18 -23.98 41.83
N THR A 225 10.32 -24.22 41.20
CA THR A 225 10.35 -24.52 39.76
C THR A 225 9.66 -25.87 39.56
N ILE A 226 8.33 -25.84 39.40
CA ILE A 226 7.49 -27.00 39.20
C ILE A 226 7.99 -27.71 37.94
N SER A 227 8.18 -29.03 38.02
CA SER A 227 8.54 -29.86 36.87
C SER A 227 7.56 -29.63 35.71
N MET A 228 8.05 -29.66 34.47
CA MET A 228 7.22 -29.46 33.28
C MET A 228 6.02 -30.42 33.23
N ALA A 229 6.18 -31.66 33.70
CA ALA A 229 5.08 -32.62 33.78
C ALA A 229 3.99 -32.15 34.74
N ARG A 230 4.37 -31.67 35.93
CA ARG A 230 3.41 -31.18 36.92
C ARG A 230 2.76 -29.85 36.50
N LYS A 231 3.46 -29.00 35.73
CA LYS A 231 2.85 -27.80 35.13
C LYS A 231 1.72 -28.16 34.17
N ARG A 232 1.91 -29.17 33.31
CA ARG A 232 0.85 -29.65 32.40
C ARG A 232 -0.38 -30.12 33.16
N VAL A 233 -0.19 -30.92 34.21
CA VAL A 233 -1.31 -31.38 35.07
C VAL A 233 -2.07 -30.20 35.66
N ILE A 234 -1.36 -29.21 36.21
CA ILE A 234 -1.98 -28.02 36.80
C ILE A 234 -2.71 -27.18 35.72
N GLU A 235 -2.14 -27.05 34.53
CA GLU A 235 -2.75 -26.33 33.41
C GLU A 235 -4.03 -27.04 32.92
N GLU A 236 -4.00 -28.37 32.76
CA GLU A 236 -5.17 -29.17 32.42
C GLU A 236 -6.27 -29.08 33.48
N GLU A 237 -5.91 -29.16 34.77
CA GLU A 237 -6.86 -28.98 35.86
C GLU A 237 -7.48 -27.57 35.84
N ARG A 238 -6.67 -26.53 35.60
CA ARG A 238 -7.15 -25.16 35.44
C ARG A 238 -8.13 -25.04 34.28
N GLU A 239 -7.80 -25.61 33.13
CA GLU A 239 -8.66 -25.62 31.96
C GLU A 239 -10.00 -26.31 32.25
N ARG A 240 -10.00 -27.48 32.89
CA ARG A 240 -11.23 -28.17 33.31
C ARG A 240 -12.11 -27.32 34.23
N VAL A 241 -11.52 -26.66 35.22
CA VAL A 241 -12.25 -25.79 36.16
C VAL A 241 -12.84 -24.58 35.41
N ILE A 242 -12.07 -23.97 34.52
CA ILE A 242 -12.51 -22.83 33.69
C ILE A 242 -13.69 -23.25 32.80
N GLU A 243 -13.60 -24.40 32.14
CA GLU A 243 -14.68 -24.92 31.29
C GLU A 243 -15.95 -25.21 32.09
N ALA A 244 -15.83 -25.87 33.25
CA ALA A 244 -16.96 -26.12 34.14
C ALA A 244 -17.63 -24.81 34.58
N TYR A 245 -16.84 -23.80 34.97
CA TYR A 245 -17.34 -22.48 35.33
C TYR A 245 -18.05 -21.79 34.16
N ARG A 246 -17.49 -21.85 32.94
CA ARG A 246 -18.12 -21.32 31.73
C ARG A 246 -19.48 -21.97 31.45
N GLN A 247 -19.58 -23.29 31.59
CA GLN A 247 -20.84 -24.02 31.44
C GLN A 247 -21.87 -23.60 32.50
N MET A 248 -21.45 -23.48 33.76
CA MET A 248 -22.31 -23.02 34.85
C MET A 248 -22.84 -21.60 34.61
N LYS A 249 -21.99 -20.66 34.19
CA LYS A 249 -22.41 -19.27 33.89
C LYS A 249 -23.38 -19.22 32.70
N LYS A 250 -23.13 -20.01 31.65
CA LYS A 250 -24.06 -20.14 30.50
C LYS A 250 -25.44 -20.64 30.95
N ARG A 251 -25.49 -21.65 31.83
CA ARG A 251 -26.76 -22.17 32.37
C ARG A 251 -27.49 -21.11 33.18
N LYS A 252 -26.78 -20.34 34.01
CA LYS A 252 -27.36 -19.23 34.78
C LYS A 252 -27.97 -18.16 33.87
N GLN A 253 -27.24 -17.74 32.83
CA GLN A 253 -27.78 -16.79 31.84
C GLN A 253 -29.03 -17.29 31.12
N GLN A 254 -29.09 -18.59 30.80
CA GLN A 254 -30.30 -19.19 30.23
C GLN A 254 -31.47 -19.24 31.22
N GLN A 255 -31.21 -19.30 32.52
CA GLN A 255 -32.24 -19.22 33.55
C GLN A 255 -32.73 -17.78 33.70
N ASP A 256 -31.81 -16.82 33.83
CA ASP A 256 -32.14 -15.39 33.92
C ASP A 256 -32.95 -14.94 32.68
N ALA A 257 -32.51 -15.34 31.47
CA ALA A 257 -33.23 -15.05 30.24
C ALA A 257 -34.59 -15.76 30.12
N LYS A 258 -34.85 -16.83 30.90
CA LYS A 258 -36.16 -17.49 30.97
C LYS A 258 -37.08 -16.88 32.02
N THR A 259 -36.53 -16.24 33.05
CA THR A 259 -37.31 -15.57 34.11
C THR A 259 -37.77 -14.17 33.70
N ASP A 260 -37.13 -13.58 32.69
CA ASP A 260 -37.47 -12.24 32.16
C ASP A 260 -38.59 -12.26 31.08
N PHE A 261 -39.16 -13.43 30.79
CA PHE A 261 -40.37 -13.61 29.96
C PHE A 261 -41.54 -14.09 30.81
#